data_AF-A0A6C0B9Y6-F1
#
_entry.id   AF-A0A6C0B9Y6-F1
#
_cell.length_a   1.000
_cell.length_b   1.000
_cell.length_c   1.000
_cell.angle_alpha   90.00
_cell.angle_beta   90.00
_cell.angle_gamma   90.00
#
_symmetry.space_group_name_H-M   'P 1'
#
loop_
_entity.id
_entity.type
_entity.pdbx_description
1 polymer ?
#
loop_
_entity_poly.entity_id
_entity_poly.type
_entity_poly.pdbx_seq_one_letter_code
_entity_poly.pdbx_strand_id
1 'polypeptide(L)'
;MTQSLCGKDKIQKNNLLGKNISLQKDIPQDIKQLKIKIMNNIILPLISRQWSQLYENRFFLDGIKIKLDYYYKLYKLEDLLLYKNIIYAFELMLNEHFQLSELEKQIYKTNEFTSIVYKTAMIKLKPEYELYDTILGKPKREKNQSYNDSTILYIQHLLAKENMTFQKIKEQVLLQCT
;
A
#
# COMPACT_ATOMS: atom_id res chain seq x y z
N MET A 1 18.37 56.35 13.52
CA MET A 1 18.49 55.28 12.51
C MET A 1 17.09 54.87 12.09
N THR A 2 16.67 55.28 10.91
CA THR A 2 15.34 55.04 10.34
C THR A 2 15.33 53.69 9.63
N GLN A 3 14.69 52.68 10.22
CA GLN A 3 14.49 51.40 9.57
C GLN A 3 13.38 51.54 8.52
N SER A 4 13.75 51.44 7.25
CA SER A 4 12.84 51.42 6.11
C SER A 4 11.93 50.19 6.17
N LEU A 5 10.62 50.41 6.16
CA LEU A 5 9.57 49.38 6.13
C LEU A 5 9.28 48.85 4.72
N CYS A 6 10.03 49.29 3.70
CA CYS A 6 9.90 48.77 2.34
C CYS A 6 10.91 47.64 2.11
N GLY A 7 10.72 46.53 2.83
CA GLY A 7 11.46 45.29 2.61
C GLY A 7 11.07 44.66 1.28
N LYS A 8 11.71 45.07 0.19
CA LYS A 8 11.51 44.42 -1.12
C LYS A 8 12.15 43.03 -1.21
N ASP A 9 13.08 42.66 -0.32
CA ASP A 9 13.87 41.43 -0.51
C ASP A 9 14.00 40.50 0.72
N LYS A 10 13.21 40.69 1.78
CA LYS A 10 13.18 39.73 2.91
C LYS A 10 11.76 39.46 3.35
N ILE A 11 11.28 38.26 3.05
CA ILE A 11 9.98 37.73 3.47
C ILE A 11 9.97 37.63 5.00
N GLN A 12 9.41 38.63 5.67
CA GLN A 12 9.07 38.54 7.10
C GLN A 12 7.69 37.90 7.23
N LYS A 13 7.56 36.90 8.12
CA LYS A 13 6.30 36.18 8.40
C LYS A 13 5.14 37.07 8.87
N ASN A 14 5.43 38.28 9.34
CA ASN A 14 4.45 39.21 9.92
C ASN A 14 4.27 40.46 9.05
N ASN A 15 4.07 40.29 7.73
CA ASN A 15 3.77 41.41 6.86
C ASN A 15 2.27 41.77 6.93
N LEU A 16 1.94 42.95 7.46
CA LEU A 16 0.57 43.46 7.63
C LEU A 16 -0.10 43.90 6.31
N LEU A 17 0.59 43.77 5.17
CA LEU A 17 0.13 44.24 3.86
C LEU A 17 -0.96 43.38 3.20
N GLY A 18 -1.52 42.36 3.87
CA GLY A 18 -2.68 41.63 3.37
C GLY A 18 -2.51 41.03 1.97
N LYS A 19 -1.27 40.86 1.48
CA LYS A 19 -0.99 40.07 0.29
C LYS A 19 -1.17 38.63 0.72
N ASN A 20 -2.39 38.12 0.50
CA ASN A 20 -2.74 36.72 0.61
C ASN A 20 -1.63 35.92 -0.08
N ILE A 21 -0.75 35.33 0.73
CA ILE A 21 0.00 34.14 0.34
C ILE A 21 -1.09 33.24 -0.23
N SER A 22 -0.98 32.96 -1.53
CA SER A 22 -1.93 32.18 -2.31
C SER A 22 -2.67 31.18 -1.43
N LEU A 23 -4.00 31.17 -1.51
CA LEU A 23 -4.92 30.15 -0.97
C LEU A 23 -4.63 28.75 -1.56
N GLN A 24 -3.37 28.32 -1.63
CA GLN A 24 -3.06 26.91 -1.54
C GLN A 24 -3.53 26.52 -0.15
N LYS A 25 -4.71 25.88 -0.08
CA LYS A 25 -5.10 25.10 1.09
C LYS A 25 -3.85 24.31 1.50
N ASP A 26 -3.26 24.63 2.64
CA ASP A 26 -2.05 23.94 3.09
C ASP A 26 -2.37 22.45 3.18
N ILE A 27 -1.97 21.70 2.15
CA ILE A 27 -2.25 20.26 2.09
C ILE A 27 -1.44 19.64 3.23
N PRO A 28 -2.08 18.96 4.18
CA PRO A 28 -1.39 18.31 5.29
C PRO A 28 -0.24 17.44 4.81
N GLN A 29 0.85 17.46 5.56
CA GLN A 29 2.05 16.69 5.23
C GLN A 29 1.72 15.18 5.10
N ASP A 30 0.79 14.67 5.91
CA ASP A 30 0.34 13.28 5.87
C ASP A 30 -0.31 12.90 4.53
N ILE A 31 -1.07 13.82 3.92
CA ILE A 31 -1.66 13.60 2.59
C ILE A 31 -0.56 13.52 1.54
N LYS A 32 0.45 14.40 1.61
CA LYS A 32 1.61 14.36 0.70
C LYS A 32 2.37 13.04 0.84
N GLN A 33 2.62 12.60 2.08
CA GLN A 33 3.27 11.30 2.34
C GLN A 33 2.44 10.12 1.80
N LEU A 34 1.12 10.16 1.97
CA LEU A 34 0.23 9.14 1.42
C LEU A 34 0.29 9.09 -0.11
N LYS A 35 0.25 10.25 -0.78
CA LYS A 35 0.40 10.33 -2.25
C LYS A 35 1.74 9.75 -2.70
N ILE A 36 2.85 10.11 -2.05
CA ILE A 36 4.18 9.56 -2.34
C ILE A 36 4.20 8.04 -2.12
N LYS A 37 3.57 7.54 -1.05
CA LYS A 37 3.48 6.11 -0.77
C LYS A 37 2.73 5.36 -1.89
N ILE A 38 1.62 5.92 -2.38
CA ILE A 38 0.85 5.35 -3.50
C ILE A 38 1.69 5.37 -4.77
N MET A 39 2.38 6.48 -5.06
CA MET A 39 3.25 6.58 -6.22
C MET A 39 4.34 5.51 -6.21
N ASN A 40 5.07 5.38 -5.11
CA ASN A 40 6.25 4.51 -5.04
C ASN A 40 5.91 3.03 -4.95
N ASN A 41 4.84 2.66 -4.23
CA ASN A 41 4.53 1.26 -3.97
C ASN A 41 3.51 0.66 -4.94
N ILE A 42 2.75 1.50 -5.67
CA ILE A 42 1.66 1.05 -6.55
C ILE A 42 1.90 1.53 -7.98
N ILE A 43 1.97 2.85 -8.21
CA ILE A 43 1.97 3.40 -9.57
C ILE A 43 3.28 3.11 -10.30
N LEU A 44 4.43 3.37 -9.68
CA LEU A 44 5.74 3.13 -10.29
C LEU A 44 5.98 1.63 -10.58
N PRO A 45 5.72 0.69 -9.66
CA PRO A 45 5.93 -0.72 -9.95
C PRO A 45 4.91 -1.26 -10.97
N LEU A 46 3.70 -0.69 -11.06
CA LEU A 46 2.72 -1.01 -12.10
C LEU A 46 3.22 -0.61 -13.50
N ILE A 47 3.71 0.63 -13.66
CA ILE A 47 4.29 1.10 -14.91
C ILE A 47 5.52 0.26 -15.30
N SER A 48 6.32 -0.11 -14.30
CA SER A 48 7.53 -0.93 -14.47
C SER A 48 7.24 -2.43 -14.63
N ARG A 49 5.97 -2.85 -14.63
CA ARG A 49 5.51 -4.25 -14.75
C ARG A 49 6.09 -5.21 -13.70
N GLN A 50 6.37 -4.70 -12.50
CA GLN A 50 6.92 -5.47 -11.38
C GLN A 50 5.80 -6.16 -10.57
N TRP A 51 5.10 -7.11 -11.21
CA TRP A 51 3.92 -7.77 -10.66
C TRP A 51 4.17 -8.51 -9.32
N SER A 52 5.37 -9.07 -9.12
CA SER A 52 5.73 -9.72 -7.86
C SER A 52 5.71 -8.75 -6.67
N GLN A 53 6.30 -7.57 -6.83
CA GLN A 53 6.33 -6.54 -5.79
C GLN A 53 4.93 -5.96 -5.52
N LEU A 54 4.12 -5.81 -6.57
CA LEU A 54 2.73 -5.37 -6.44
C LEU A 54 1.88 -6.38 -5.67
N TYR A 55 2.09 -7.67 -5.94
CA TYR A 55 1.40 -8.75 -5.23
C TYR A 55 1.81 -8.79 -3.76
N GLU A 56 3.11 -8.71 -3.46
CA GLU A 56 3.62 -8.70 -2.09
C GLU A 56 3.06 -7.52 -1.30
N ASN A 57 2.96 -6.33 -1.90
CA ASN A 57 2.46 -5.13 -1.21
C ASN A 57 0.93 -4.99 -1.21
N ARG A 58 0.17 -5.98 -1.71
CA ARG A 58 -1.30 -5.92 -1.83
C ARG A 58 -2.02 -5.67 -0.50
N PHE A 59 -1.44 -6.12 0.61
CA PHE A 59 -2.07 -6.03 1.93
C PHE A 59 -2.18 -4.58 2.44
N PHE A 60 -1.42 -3.65 1.88
CA PHE A 60 -1.54 -2.22 2.23
C PHE A 60 -2.73 -1.53 1.57
N LEU A 61 -3.32 -2.12 0.52
CA LEU A 61 -4.36 -1.46 -0.27
C LEU A 61 -5.58 -1.08 0.57
N ASP A 62 -6.04 -1.99 1.43
CA ASP A 62 -7.21 -1.75 2.28
C ASP A 62 -6.96 -0.60 3.26
N GLY A 63 -5.78 -0.57 3.89
CA GLY A 63 -5.37 0.53 4.76
C GLY A 63 -5.26 1.87 4.04
N ILE A 64 -4.76 1.87 2.80
CA ILE A 64 -4.66 3.09 1.98
C ILE A 64 -6.06 3.60 1.60
N LYS A 65 -7.00 2.71 1.22
CA LYS A 65 -8.39 3.09 0.92
C LYS A 65 -9.08 3.76 2.11
N ILE A 66 -8.93 3.18 3.31
CA ILE A 66 -9.50 3.75 4.54
C ILE A 66 -8.93 5.15 4.81
N LYS A 67 -7.60 5.31 4.70
CA LYS A 67 -6.94 6.60 4.87
C LYS A 67 -7.40 7.63 3.82
N LEU A 68 -7.53 7.22 2.55
CA LEU A 68 -8.03 8.10 1.48
C LEU A 68 -9.47 8.55 1.73
N ASP A 69 -10.35 7.65 2.15
CA ASP A 69 -11.75 7.99 2.46
C ASP A 69 -11.85 8.94 3.65
N TYR A 70 -11.03 8.73 4.68
CA TYR A 70 -10.93 9.64 5.82
C TYR A 70 -10.48 11.04 5.38
N TYR A 71 -9.38 11.15 4.64
CA TYR A 71 -8.88 12.45 4.18
C TYR A 71 -9.79 13.12 3.16
N TYR A 72 -10.46 12.36 2.30
CA TYR A 72 -11.43 12.92 1.35
C TYR A 72 -12.64 13.52 2.08
N LYS A 73 -13.17 12.86 3.12
CA LYS A 73 -14.26 13.40 3.94
C LYS A 73 -13.91 14.74 4.59
N LEU A 74 -12.65 14.88 5.05
CA LEU A 74 -12.19 16.09 5.74
C LEU A 74 -11.88 17.25 4.80
N TYR A 75 -11.09 16.99 3.74
CA TYR A 75 -10.51 18.05 2.92
C TYR A 75 -11.22 18.25 1.57
N LYS A 76 -12.03 17.27 1.13
CA LYS A 76 -12.76 17.26 -0.15
C LYS A 76 -11.88 17.63 -1.35
N LEU A 77 -10.68 17.05 -1.41
CA LEU A 77 -9.72 17.28 -2.50
C LEU A 77 -10.01 16.31 -3.65
N GLU A 78 -10.17 16.83 -4.87
CA GLU A 78 -10.42 16.03 -6.08
C GLU A 78 -9.28 15.07 -6.40
N ASP A 79 -8.02 15.47 -6.14
CA ASP A 79 -6.86 14.59 -6.30
C ASP A 79 -7.00 13.27 -5.54
N LEU A 80 -7.58 13.30 -4.33
CA LEU A 80 -7.74 12.10 -3.51
C LEU A 80 -8.75 11.13 -4.13
N LEU A 81 -9.77 11.66 -4.81
CA LEU A 81 -10.72 10.85 -5.57
C LEU A 81 -10.01 10.15 -6.74
N LEU A 82 -9.11 10.85 -7.43
CA LEU A 82 -8.29 10.26 -8.49
C LEU A 82 -7.40 9.13 -7.94
N TYR A 83 -6.69 9.36 -6.83
CA TYR A 83 -5.90 8.30 -6.18
C TYR A 83 -6.75 7.10 -5.74
N LYS A 84 -7.97 7.35 -5.23
CA LYS A 84 -8.92 6.29 -4.89
C LYS A 84 -9.32 5.45 -6.10
N ASN A 85 -9.65 6.11 -7.22
CA ASN A 85 -10.01 5.42 -8.47
C ASN A 85 -8.85 4.61 -9.04
N ILE A 86 -7.63 5.16 -8.98
CA ILE A 86 -6.41 4.44 -9.39
C ILE A 86 -6.23 3.16 -8.56
N ILE A 87 -6.43 3.23 -7.23
CA ILE A 87 -6.30 2.07 -6.36
C ILE A 87 -7.36 1.01 -6.66
N TYR A 88 -8.59 1.43 -6.93
CA TYR A 88 -9.66 0.51 -7.30
C TYR A 88 -9.36 -0.20 -8.64
N ALA A 89 -8.93 0.57 -9.65
CA ALA A 89 -8.50 0.01 -10.93
C ALA A 89 -7.32 -0.95 -10.77
N PHE A 90 -6.34 -0.58 -9.93
CA PHE A 90 -5.19 -1.42 -9.63
C PHE A 90 -5.57 -2.75 -8.97
N GLU A 91 -6.51 -2.74 -8.02
CA GLU A 91 -7.00 -3.96 -7.38
C GLU A 91 -7.69 -4.90 -8.38
N LEU A 92 -8.51 -4.34 -9.28
CA LEU A 92 -9.12 -5.11 -10.35
C LEU A 92 -8.07 -5.73 -11.28
N MET A 93 -7.10 -4.92 -11.74
CA MET A 93 -6.01 -5.40 -12.59
C MET A 93 -5.18 -6.49 -11.91
N LEU A 94 -4.88 -6.35 -10.63
CA LEU A 94 -4.16 -7.38 -9.86
C LEU A 94 -4.94 -8.70 -9.82
N ASN A 95 -6.25 -8.63 -9.56
CA ASN A 95 -7.09 -9.82 -9.49
C ASN A 95 -7.22 -10.52 -10.85
N GLU A 96 -7.35 -9.76 -11.93
CA GLU A 96 -7.38 -10.28 -13.29
C GLU A 96 -6.04 -10.91 -13.70
N HIS A 97 -4.93 -10.22 -13.45
CA HIS A 97 -3.59 -10.75 -13.73
C HIS A 97 -3.32 -12.04 -12.94
N PHE A 98 -3.76 -12.11 -11.68
CA PHE A 98 -3.65 -13.32 -10.88
C PHE A 98 -4.46 -14.47 -11.47
N GLN A 99 -5.73 -14.23 -11.84
CA GLN A 99 -6.59 -15.24 -12.46
C GLN A 99 -5.98 -15.75 -13.78
N LEU A 100 -5.47 -14.86 -14.63
CA LEU A 100 -4.79 -15.25 -15.87
C LEU A 100 -3.55 -16.08 -15.61
N SER A 101 -2.69 -15.68 -14.66
CA SER A 101 -1.48 -16.44 -14.33
C SER A 101 -1.79 -17.83 -13.75
N GLU A 102 -2.87 -17.96 -12.98
CA GLU A 102 -3.31 -19.25 -12.45
C GLU A 102 -3.91 -20.14 -13.55
N LEU A 103 -4.72 -19.57 -14.44
CA LEU A 103 -5.27 -20.27 -15.60
C LEU A 103 -4.17 -20.76 -16.55
N GLU A 104 -3.19 -19.92 -16.88
CA GLU A 104 -2.03 -20.33 -17.69
C GLU A 104 -1.31 -21.53 -17.05
N LYS A 105 -1.04 -21.46 -15.74
CA LYS A 105 -0.40 -22.56 -15.02
C LYS A 105 -1.22 -23.85 -15.04
N GLN A 106 -2.54 -23.77 -15.03
CA GLN A 106 -3.41 -24.94 -15.10
C GLN A 106 -3.42 -25.53 -16.51
N ILE A 107 -3.62 -24.69 -17.53
CA ILE A 107 -3.63 -25.10 -18.95
C ILE A 107 -2.31 -25.76 -19.35
N TYR A 108 -1.17 -25.17 -19.00
CA TYR A 108 0.14 -25.72 -19.37
C TYR A 108 0.58 -26.92 -18.52
N LYS A 109 -0.13 -27.26 -17.44
CA LYS A 109 0.15 -28.47 -16.63
C LYS A 109 -0.65 -29.70 -17.07
N THR A 110 -1.78 -29.50 -17.75
CA THR A 110 -2.65 -30.60 -18.20
C THR A 110 -2.51 -30.81 -19.71
N ASN A 111 -2.03 -32.00 -20.11
CA ASN A 111 -2.00 -32.43 -21.52
C ASN A 111 -3.39 -32.81 -22.08
N GLU A 112 -4.48 -32.44 -21.39
CA GLU A 112 -5.84 -32.80 -21.76
C GLU A 112 -6.50 -31.67 -22.55
N PHE A 113 -7.09 -32.02 -23.71
CA PHE A 113 -7.58 -31.08 -24.71
C PHE A 113 -8.84 -30.30 -24.28
N THR A 114 -9.54 -30.74 -23.22
CA THR A 114 -10.75 -30.09 -22.71
C THR A 114 -10.84 -30.18 -21.18
N SER A 115 -10.57 -29.08 -20.49
CA SER A 115 -10.76 -28.93 -19.05
C SER A 115 -11.89 -27.92 -18.74
N ILE A 116 -12.86 -28.30 -17.90
CA ILE A 116 -13.88 -27.38 -17.38
C ILE A 116 -13.35 -26.72 -16.11
N VAL A 117 -13.21 -25.39 -16.12
CA VAL A 117 -12.77 -24.61 -14.95
C VAL A 117 -13.98 -23.96 -14.29
N TYR A 118 -14.25 -24.29 -13.03
CA TYR A 118 -15.31 -23.67 -12.22
C TYR A 118 -14.74 -22.55 -11.34
N LYS A 119 -15.36 -21.36 -11.40
CA LYS A 119 -14.97 -20.21 -10.58
C LYS A 119 -15.67 -20.29 -9.22
N THR A 120 -14.89 -20.32 -8.14
CA THR A 120 -15.39 -20.31 -6.75
C THR A 120 -15.02 -18.99 -6.06
N ALA A 121 -15.62 -18.74 -4.89
CA ALA A 121 -15.30 -17.57 -4.07
C ALA A 121 -13.87 -17.68 -3.50
N MET A 122 -13.07 -16.62 -3.67
CA MET A 122 -11.71 -16.58 -3.14
C MET A 122 -11.73 -16.42 -1.62
N ILE A 123 -11.19 -17.41 -0.89
CA ILE A 123 -10.97 -17.31 0.55
C ILE A 123 -9.58 -16.69 0.77
N LYS A 124 -9.54 -15.51 1.38
CA LYS A 124 -8.30 -14.78 1.68
C LYS A 124 -7.94 -14.92 3.15
N LEU A 125 -6.66 -15.16 3.44
CA LEU A 125 -6.16 -15.18 4.82
C LEU A 125 -6.01 -13.74 5.32
N LYS A 126 -6.03 -13.55 6.65
CA LYS A 126 -5.70 -12.23 7.21
C LYS A 126 -4.24 -11.88 6.85
N PRO A 127 -3.92 -10.60 6.61
CA PRO A 127 -2.59 -10.16 6.17
C PRO A 127 -1.42 -10.70 6.99
N GLU A 128 -1.58 -10.79 8.31
CA GLU A 128 -0.55 -11.24 9.23
C GLU A 128 -0.12 -12.68 8.97
N TYR A 129 -1.10 -13.55 8.66
CA TYR A 129 -0.85 -14.96 8.35
C TYR A 129 -0.31 -15.12 6.94
N GLU A 130 -0.77 -14.32 5.97
CA GLU A 130 -0.17 -14.30 4.62
C GLU A 130 1.31 -13.92 4.66
N LEU A 131 1.66 -12.91 5.47
CA LEU A 131 3.04 -12.49 5.66
C LEU A 131 3.87 -13.57 6.35
N TYR A 132 3.33 -14.19 7.40
CA TYR A 132 3.99 -15.32 8.06
C TYR A 132 4.30 -16.45 7.07
N ASP A 133 3.29 -16.86 6.30
CA ASP A 133 3.43 -17.92 5.29
C ASP A 133 4.48 -17.60 4.24
N THR A 134 4.60 -16.32 3.86
CA THR A 134 5.54 -15.87 2.83
C THR A 134 6.97 -15.78 3.38
N ILE A 135 7.16 -15.46 4.66
CA ILE A 135 8.49 -15.24 5.27
C ILE A 135 9.05 -16.54 5.86
N LEU A 136 8.25 -17.24 6.66
CA LEU A 136 8.68 -18.41 7.44
C LEU A 136 8.18 -19.74 6.86
N GLY A 137 7.24 -19.68 5.93
CA GLY A 137 6.61 -20.86 5.33
C GLY A 137 5.37 -21.32 6.09
N LYS A 138 4.55 -22.11 5.40
CA LYS A 138 3.30 -22.65 5.94
C LYS A 138 3.58 -23.71 7.01
N PRO A 139 2.95 -23.62 8.20
CA PRO A 139 3.06 -24.68 9.19
C PRO A 139 2.46 -25.97 8.66
N LYS A 140 3.20 -27.08 8.77
CA LYS A 140 2.74 -28.39 8.28
C LYS A 140 1.76 -28.99 9.29
N ARG A 141 0.47 -28.97 8.94
CA ARG A 141 -0.59 -29.61 9.75
C ARG A 141 -0.34 -31.09 9.98
N GLU A 142 0.25 -31.78 9.01
CA GLU A 142 0.67 -33.19 9.12
C GLU A 142 1.68 -33.45 10.24
N LYS A 143 2.42 -32.41 10.67
CA LYS A 143 3.38 -32.47 11.77
C LYS A 143 2.86 -31.81 13.06
N ASN A 144 1.56 -31.53 13.16
CA ASN A 144 0.93 -30.77 14.25
C ASN A 144 1.63 -29.43 14.55
N GLN A 145 2.23 -28.80 13.53
CA GLN A 145 2.81 -27.48 13.69
C GLN A 145 1.70 -26.43 13.66
N SER A 146 1.64 -25.59 14.68
CA SER A 146 0.82 -24.38 14.72
C SER A 146 1.63 -23.16 14.29
N TYR A 147 0.94 -22.07 13.96
CA TYR A 147 1.60 -20.78 13.82
C TYR A 147 2.16 -20.34 15.17
N ASN A 148 3.29 -19.64 15.16
CA ASN A 148 3.83 -19.02 16.36
C ASN A 148 3.10 -17.71 16.65
N ASP A 149 2.28 -17.70 17.71
CA ASP A 149 1.48 -16.54 18.12
C ASP A 149 2.35 -15.32 18.43
N SER A 150 3.55 -15.50 18.98
CA SER A 150 4.47 -14.39 19.27
C SER A 150 4.94 -13.66 18.00
N THR A 151 5.20 -14.42 16.94
CA THR A 151 5.57 -13.87 15.64
C THR A 151 4.39 -13.21 14.95
N ILE A 152 3.18 -13.78 15.05
CA ILE A 152 1.96 -13.16 14.50
C ILE A 152 1.71 -11.80 15.17
N LEU A 153 1.80 -11.73 16.51
CA LEU A 153 1.65 -10.48 17.26
C LEU A 153 2.72 -9.45 16.85
N TYR A 154 3.94 -9.89 16.59
CA TYR A 154 4.98 -9.01 16.09
C TYR A 154 4.67 -8.47 14.69
N ILE A 155 4.22 -9.33 13.76
CA ILE A 155 3.80 -8.91 12.42
C ILE A 155 2.62 -7.95 12.50
N GLN A 156 1.63 -8.18 13.37
CA GLN A 156 0.53 -7.25 13.64
C GLN A 156 1.05 -5.86 14.03
N HIS A 157 1.99 -5.82 14.98
CA HIS A 157 2.59 -4.57 15.42
C HIS A 157 3.36 -3.87 14.30
N LEU A 158 4.06 -4.62 13.43
CA LEU A 158 4.73 -4.06 12.27
C LEU A 158 3.75 -3.53 11.22
N LEU A 159 2.62 -4.20 10.99
CA LEU A 159 1.57 -3.74 10.08
C LEU A 159 0.93 -2.42 10.54
N ALA A 160 0.87 -2.19 11.85
CA ALA A 160 0.35 -0.94 12.42
C ALA A 160 1.30 0.26 12.22
N LYS A 161 2.61 0.02 11.99
CA LYS A 161 3.59 1.09 11.82
C LYS A 161 3.45 1.80 10.46
N GLU A 162 3.66 3.11 10.49
CA GLU A 162 3.68 3.92 9.27
C GLU A 162 4.92 3.62 8.41
N ASN A 163 4.76 3.68 7.09
CA ASN A 163 5.84 3.48 6.09
C ASN A 163 6.54 2.10 6.07
N MET A 164 5.89 1.06 6.59
CA MET A 164 6.34 -0.32 6.37
C MET A 164 6.06 -0.77 4.92
N THR A 165 6.96 -1.61 4.41
CA THR A 165 6.85 -2.33 3.13
C THR A 165 7.10 -3.81 3.39
N PHE A 166 6.69 -4.70 2.47
CA PHE A 166 6.93 -6.14 2.63
C PHE A 166 8.40 -6.46 2.95
N GLN A 167 9.34 -5.87 2.21
CA GLN A 167 10.78 -6.09 2.40
C GLN A 167 11.25 -5.73 3.81
N LYS A 168 10.83 -4.56 4.33
CA LYS A 168 11.19 -4.13 5.69
C LYS A 168 10.61 -5.05 6.76
N ILE A 169 9.37 -5.54 6.56
CA ILE A 169 8.76 -6.52 7.47
C ILE A 169 9.55 -7.82 7.44
N LYS A 170 9.89 -8.32 6.25
CA LYS A 170 10.68 -9.54 6.07
C LYS A 170 12.02 -9.46 6.79
N GLU A 171 12.77 -8.37 6.61
CA GLU A 171 14.06 -8.14 7.28
C GLU A 171 13.90 -8.15 8.81
N GLN A 172 12.91 -7.45 9.35
CA GLN A 172 12.70 -7.35 10.79
C GLN A 172 12.24 -8.66 11.43
N VAL A 173 11.37 -9.42 10.75
CA VAL A 173 10.92 -10.74 11.23
C VAL A 173 12.08 -11.74 11.22
N LEU A 174 12.92 -11.74 10.19
CA LEU A 174 14.09 -12.62 10.13
C LEU A 174 15.10 -12.33 11.24
N LEU A 175 15.36 -11.05 11.54
CA LEU A 175 16.25 -10.64 12.65
C LEU A 175 15.73 -11.05 14.03
N GLN A 176 14.43 -11.21 14.21
CA GLN A 176 13.83 -11.65 15.47
C GLN A 176 13.93 -13.19 15.66
N CYS A 177 14.03 -13.93 14.56
CA CYS A 177 14.08 -15.40 14.58
C CYS A 177 15.50 -15.97 14.62
N THR A 178 16.53 -15.13 14.44
CA THR A 178 17.96 -15.45 14.68
C THR A 178 18.36 -15.10 16.10
#